data_AF-A0A175VF06-F1
#
_entry.id   AF-A0A175VF06-F1
#
_cell.length_a   1.000
_cell.length_b   1.000
_cell.length_c   1.000
_cell.angle_alpha   90.00
_cell.angle_beta   90.00
_cell.angle_gamma   90.00
#
_symmetry.space_group_name_H-M   'P 1'
#
loop_
_entity.id
_entity.type
_entity.pdbx_description
1 polymer ?
#
loop_
_entity_poly.entity_id
_entity_poly.type
_entity_poly.pdbx_seq_one_letter_code
_entity_poly.pdbx_strand_id
1 'polypeptide(L)'
;MEKARFLNEKLALGLDEDGLKVVANSELYYIRIKPNDPRFSYKFPTGNEPGALSKEWVPGGKTKGGLSEAALEGADQIKHNGDIGKLLSLFDDTTRI
;
A
#
# COMPACT_ATOMS: atom_id res chain seq x y z
N MET A 1 8.91 -3.46 18.44
CA MET A 1 7.73 -4.36 18.28
C MET A 1 6.40 -3.66 18.51
N GLU A 2 6.23 -2.88 19.57
CA GLU A 2 4.96 -2.18 19.86
C GLU A 2 4.49 -1.24 18.73
N LYS A 3 5.40 -0.39 18.20
CA LYS A 3 5.11 0.46 17.03
C LYS A 3 4.61 -0.33 15.82
N ALA A 4 5.25 -1.45 15.50
CA ALA A 4 4.87 -2.28 14.35
C ALA A 4 3.48 -2.90 14.52
N ARG A 5 3.13 -3.36 15.73
CA ARG A 5 1.79 -3.86 16.04
C ARG A 5 0.74 -2.76 15.93
N PHE A 6 1.02 -1.59 16.50
CA PHE A 6 0.15 -0.42 16.37
C PHE A 6 -0.10 -0.06 14.90
N LEU A 7 0.95 -0.01 14.07
CA LEU A 7 0.82 0.27 12.64
C LEU A 7 0.05 -0.82 11.89
N ASN A 8 0.31 -2.09 12.18
CA ASN A 8 -0.41 -3.22 11.59
C ASN A 8 -1.92 -3.11 11.83
N GLU A 9 -2.32 -2.74 13.05
CA GLU A 9 -3.72 -2.54 13.41
C GLU A 9 -4.32 -1.28 12.77
N LYS A 10 -3.63 -0.14 12.85
CA LYS A 10 -4.14 1.13 12.34
C LYS A 10 -4.21 1.21 10.83
N LEU A 11 -3.30 0.53 10.13
CA LEU A 11 -3.23 0.51 8.66
C LEU A 11 -3.79 -0.79 8.08
N ALA A 12 -4.30 -1.70 8.93
CA ALA A 12 -4.85 -3.00 8.54
C ALA A 12 -3.92 -3.79 7.60
N LEU A 13 -2.63 -3.88 7.93
CA LEU A 13 -1.61 -4.48 7.05
C LEU A 13 -1.69 -6.02 6.99
N GLY A 14 -2.39 -6.65 7.94
CA GLY A 14 -2.62 -8.10 7.96
C GLY A 14 -1.36 -8.93 8.21
N LEU A 15 -0.35 -8.37 8.88
CA LEU A 15 0.95 -9.01 9.07
C LEU A 15 0.93 -10.04 10.22
N ASP A 16 1.62 -11.15 10.00
CA ASP A 16 1.97 -12.14 11.03
C ASP A 16 3.21 -11.71 11.84
N GLU A 17 3.69 -12.55 12.76
CA GLU A 17 4.84 -12.20 13.62
C GLU A 17 6.13 -11.95 12.83
N ASP A 18 6.34 -12.64 11.72
CA ASP A 18 7.54 -12.44 10.90
C ASP A 18 7.44 -11.16 10.07
N GLY A 19 6.27 -10.87 9.49
CA GLY A 19 5.99 -9.59 8.85
C GLY A 19 6.11 -8.40 9.83
N LEU A 20 5.67 -8.57 11.08
CA LEU A 20 5.84 -7.57 12.13
C LEU A 20 7.31 -7.30 12.46
N LYS A 21 8.17 -8.34 12.48
CA LYS A 21 9.62 -8.16 12.65
C LYS A 21 10.24 -7.39 11.50
N VAL A 22 9.81 -7.64 10.26
CA VAL A 22 10.27 -6.89 9.08
C VAL A 22 9.90 -5.41 9.22
N VAL A 23 8.63 -5.12 9.48
CA VAL A 23 8.14 -3.75 9.64
C VAL A 23 8.80 -3.04 10.82
N ALA A 24 9.05 -3.74 11.92
CA ALA A 24 9.72 -3.16 13.09
C ALA A 24 11.14 -2.65 12.81
N ASN A 25 11.82 -3.20 11.79
CA ASN A 25 13.18 -2.85 11.42
C ASN A 25 13.27 -2.09 10.08
N SER A 26 12.13 -1.77 9.46
CA SER A 26 12.08 -1.10 8.16
C SER A 26 11.80 0.39 8.29
N GLU A 27 12.31 1.17 7.34
CA GLU A 27 11.81 2.53 7.13
C GLU A 27 10.47 2.47 6.40
N LEU A 28 9.46 3.13 6.94
CA LEU A 28 8.14 3.19 6.34
C LEU A 28 7.88 4.60 5.81
N TYR A 29 7.33 4.65 4.60
CA TYR A 29 6.94 5.90 3.96
C TYR A 29 5.46 5.81 3.58
N TYR A 30 4.70 6.83 3.94
CA TYR A 30 3.34 7.03 3.49
C TYR A 30 3.36 8.03 2.33
N ILE A 31 2.86 7.61 1.16
CA ILE A 31 2.78 8.42 -0.05
C ILE A 31 1.30 8.66 -0.33
N ARG A 32 0.89 9.93 -0.34
CA ARG A 32 -0.48 10.31 -0.69
C ARG A 32 -0.54 10.68 -2.17
N ILE A 33 -1.29 9.90 -2.94
CA ILE A 33 -1.60 10.19 -4.33
C ILE A 33 -2.80 11.14 -4.37
N LYS A 34 -2.69 12.23 -5.13
CA LYS A 34 -3.80 13.17 -5.31
C LYS A 34 -4.93 12.50 -6.10
N PRO A 35 -6.22 12.70 -5.76
CA PRO A 35 -7.34 12.06 -6.45
C PRO A 35 -7.38 12.24 -7.98
N ASN A 36 -6.83 13.35 -8.49
CA ASN A 36 -6.82 13.70 -9.91
C ASN A 36 -5.42 13.64 -10.54
N ASP A 37 -4.49 12.91 -9.94
CA ASP A 37 -3.18 12.71 -10.54
C ASP A 37 -3.33 11.89 -11.84
N PRO A 38 -3.04 12.49 -13.02
CA PRO A 38 -3.34 11.87 -14.31
C PRO A 38 -2.49 10.62 -14.60
N ARG A 39 -1.47 10.36 -13.77
CA ARG A 39 -0.65 9.15 -13.87
C ARG A 39 -1.40 7.90 -13.42
N PHE A 40 -2.48 8.07 -12.65
CA PHE A 40 -3.17 6.96 -12.00
C PHE A 40 -4.65 6.90 -12.33
N SER A 41 -5.18 5.68 -12.33
CA SER A 41 -6.61 5.40 -12.38
C SER A 41 -6.99 4.42 -11.27
N TYR A 42 -8.13 4.65 -10.64
CA TYR A 42 -8.67 3.79 -9.59
C TYR A 42 -9.77 2.91 -10.18
N LYS A 43 -9.64 1.59 -10.02
CA LYS A 43 -10.64 0.61 -10.46
C LYS A 43 -11.13 -0.23 -9.29
N PHE A 44 -12.32 -0.80 -9.43
CA PHE A 44 -12.78 -1.83 -8.51
C PHE A 44 -11.88 -3.07 -8.64
N PRO A 45 -11.34 -3.59 -7.52
CA PRO A 45 -10.52 -4.79 -7.54
C PRO A 45 -11.38 -6.00 -7.92
N THR A 46 -10.79 -6.92 -8.68
CA THR A 46 -11.44 -8.11 -9.23
C THR A 46 -10.91 -9.41 -8.65
N GLY A 47 -9.81 -9.34 -7.90
CA GLY A 47 -9.08 -10.50 -7.37
C GLY A 47 -8.09 -11.11 -8.38
N ASN A 48 -8.03 -10.57 -9.61
CA ASN A 48 -7.08 -10.98 -10.64
C ASN A 48 -5.85 -10.06 -10.71
N GLU A 49 -5.76 -9.06 -9.84
CA GLU A 49 -4.64 -8.14 -9.79
C GLU A 49 -3.36 -8.82 -9.30
N PRO A 50 -2.17 -8.47 -9.83
CA PRO A 50 -0.91 -8.91 -9.28
C PRO A 50 -0.81 -8.55 -7.78
N GLY A 51 -0.56 -9.55 -6.94
CA GLY A 51 -0.51 -9.38 -5.49
C GLY A 51 -1.81 -9.71 -4.76
N ALA A 52 -2.91 -9.99 -5.46
CA ALA A 52 -4.11 -10.53 -4.84
C ALA A 52 -3.84 -11.93 -4.27
N LEU A 53 -3.94 -12.08 -2.95
CA LEU A 53 -3.75 -13.36 -2.28
C LEU A 53 -4.98 -14.26 -2.50
N SER A 54 -4.73 -15.49 -2.95
CA SER A 54 -5.79 -16.48 -3.18
C SER A 54 -6.60 -16.70 -1.89
N LYS A 55 -7.93 -16.66 -2.01
CA LYS A 55 -8.91 -16.80 -0.91
C LYS A 55 -8.95 -15.67 0.12
N GLU A 56 -8.13 -14.63 0.01
CA GLU A 56 -8.19 -13.46 0.90
C GLU A 56 -8.92 -12.28 0.27
N TRP A 57 -8.97 -12.19 -1.06
CA TRP A 57 -9.78 -11.19 -1.75
C TRP A 57 -11.28 -11.39 -1.51
N VAL A 58 -12.00 -10.29 -1.29
CA VAL A 58 -13.46 -10.26 -1.17
C VAL A 58 -14.07 -9.25 -2.15
N PRO A 59 -15.26 -9.53 -2.71
CA PRO A 59 -15.90 -8.64 -3.66
C PRO A 59 -16.39 -7.34 -3.02
N GLY A 60 -16.58 -6.30 -3.85
CA GLY A 60 -17.22 -5.03 -3.45
C GLY A 60 -16.25 -3.90 -3.13
N GLY A 61 -14.98 -4.01 -3.51
CA GLY A 61 -13.98 -2.97 -3.27
C GLY A 61 -13.69 -2.79 -1.79
N LYS A 62 -13.48 -3.90 -1.08
CA LYS A 62 -13.19 -3.90 0.35
C LYS A 62 -12.12 -4.93 0.70
N THR A 63 -11.35 -4.62 1.74
CA THR A 63 -10.54 -5.62 2.42
C THR A 63 -11.44 -6.54 3.27
N LYS A 64 -10.91 -7.70 3.69
CA LYS A 64 -11.60 -8.62 4.61
C LYS A 64 -12.00 -7.97 5.95
N GLY A 65 -11.27 -6.92 6.36
CA GLY A 65 -11.58 -6.09 7.52
C GLY A 65 -12.64 -5.00 7.28
N GLY A 66 -13.19 -4.89 6.07
CA GLY A 66 -14.28 -3.96 5.72
C GLY A 66 -13.83 -2.56 5.28
N LEU A 67 -12.53 -2.29 5.19
CA LEU A 67 -12.00 -1.03 4.66
C LEU A 67 -12.16 -0.98 3.14
N SER A 68 -12.49 0.19 2.59
CA SER A 68 -12.57 0.37 1.14
C SER A 68 -11.21 0.16 0.47
N GLU A 69 -11.22 -0.54 -0.65
CA GLU A 69 -10.04 -0.91 -1.43
C GLU A 69 -10.28 -0.58 -2.92
N ALA A 70 -9.23 -0.12 -3.60
CA ALA A 70 -9.21 0.12 -5.03
C ALA A 70 -7.94 -0.46 -5.65
N ALA A 71 -8.06 -1.01 -6.85
CA ALA A 71 -6.91 -1.33 -7.68
C ALA A 71 -6.36 -0.03 -8.28
N LEU A 72 -5.06 0.22 -8.09
CA LEU A 72 -4.36 1.39 -8.60
C LEU A 72 -3.61 1.03 -9.89
N GLU A 73 -4.06 1.58 -11.02
CA GLU A 73 -3.35 1.43 -12.29
C GLU A 73 -2.36 2.58 -12.52
N GLY A 74 -1.23 2.29 -13.18
CA GLY A 74 -0.17 3.26 -13.50
C GLY A 74 0.97 3.32 -12.48
N ALA A 75 0.82 2.68 -11.31
CA ALA A 75 1.88 2.58 -10.31
C ALA A 75 3.14 1.87 -10.81
N ASP A 76 2.98 0.88 -11.68
CA ASP A 76 4.04 0.14 -12.35
C ASP A 76 4.86 1.00 -13.33
N GLN A 77 4.33 2.15 -13.76
CA GLN A 77 5.01 3.09 -14.66
C GLN A 77 5.95 4.06 -13.93
N ILE A 78 5.94 4.06 -12.59
CA ILE A 78 6.79 4.93 -11.76
C ILE A 78 8.22 4.40 -11.73
N LYS A 79 9.12 5.06 -12.47
CA LYS A 79 10.53 4.66 -12.59
C LYS A 79 11.41 5.33 -11.54
N HIS A 80 11.66 4.63 -10.44
CA HIS A 80 12.54 5.09 -9.35
C HIS A 80 13.88 4.35 -9.25
N ASN A 81 14.11 3.30 -10.04
CA ASN A 81 15.40 2.56 -10.13
C ASN A 81 15.94 2.05 -8.78
N GLY A 82 15.05 1.69 -7.85
CA GLY A 82 15.44 1.26 -6.50
C GLY A 82 15.90 2.38 -5.56
N ASP A 83 15.84 3.65 -5.98
CA ASP A 83 16.19 4.81 -5.16
C ASP A 83 14.94 5.38 -4.48
N ILE A 84 14.94 5.40 -3.14
CA ILE A 84 13.82 5.91 -2.35
C ILE A 84 13.70 7.44 -2.46
N GLY A 85 14.80 8.18 -2.49
CA GLY A 85 14.77 9.64 -2.65
C GLY A 85 14.18 10.05 -4.00
N LYS A 86 14.50 9.29 -5.05
CA LYS A 86 13.87 9.45 -6.37
C LYS A 86 12.40 9.07 -6.36
N LEU A 87 12.00 8.01 -5.65
CA LEU A 87 10.58 7.67 -5.53
C LEU A 87 9.81 8.80 -4.85
N LEU A 88 10.31 9.30 -3.71
CA LEU A 88 9.64 10.32 -2.92
C LEU A 88 9.51 11.66 -3.68
N SER A 89 10.50 12.03 -4.49
CA SER A 89 10.47 13.28 -5.26
C SER A 89 9.43 13.28 -6.39
N LEU A 90 8.86 12.12 -6.74
CA LEU A 90 7.79 12.00 -7.74
C LEU A 90 6.40 12.27 -7.16
N PHE A 91 6.29 12.54 -5.85
CA PHE A 91 5.02 12.78 -5.17
C PHE A 91 5.11 14.02 -4.28
N ASP A 92 4.02 14.80 -4.26
CA ASP A 92 3.97 16.07 -3.54
C ASP A 92 3.73 15.93 -2.03
N ASP A 93 3.17 14.80 -1.60
CA ASP A 93 2.78 14.56 -0.21
C ASP A 93 3.29 13.19 0.24
N THR A 94 4.40 13.23 0.98
CA THR A 94 5.06 12.05 1.52
C THR A 94 5.42 12.28 2.99
N THR A 95 5.34 11.23 3.80
CA THR A 95 5.67 11.26 5.23
C THR A 95 6.43 10.00 5.60
N ARG A 96 7.58 10.15 6.26
CA ARG A 96 8.30 9.04 6.89
C ARG A 96 7.67 8.72 8.24
N ILE A 97 7.34 7.45 8.49
CA ILE A 97 6.62 6.98 9.68
C ILE A 97 7.54 6.25 10.65
#